data_AF-A0A561ENK6-F1
#
_entry.id   AF-A0A561ENK6-F1
#
_cell.length_a   1.000
_cell.length_b   1.000
_cell.length_c   1.000
_cell.angle_alpha   90.00
_cell.angle_beta   90.00
_cell.angle_gamma   90.00
#
_symmetry.space_group_name_H-M   'P 1'
#
loop_
_entity.id
_entity.type
_entity.pdbx_description
1 polymer ?
#
loop_
_entity_poly.entity_id
_entity_poly.type
_entity_poly.pdbx_seq_one_letter_code
_entity_poly.pdbx_strand_id
1 'polypeptide(L)'
;MTVMTETDPSFDSLQGLSVGDAFGAQFFVPENRGFLTGRQAPPGRWPWTDDTEMACSVYAAHTERGGIDTFDLTHAFAHRHDFDRGYGPSANRLLRLIREGGDAGRLAAEVFDGQGSYGNGAAMRVAPLGAAFAEDPAAAVRPAADTAVITHTHPQAVDGAIAVAVAAAYAVRARTEPTTPEAFLTAVRRLTPHGAVRAGIGEAIGLLGEQDHRLPAQVLGNGSRVSAVDTVPFALWVAARHLADFETALWQTVWAGGDVDTTGAIVGGIVAAHTGTAGIPAAWLAAREPLPGWATPDPGSVADGIRHRAGLLQPIQLPRPTSVPDLVWTEAEWQRVRQGLPERDMDDRWLSYTAEGVIHLHRSWTGYGIFEVRVEPVRGGGRRPVSAVAEARPDRFDDGAPAELLARLLKTL
;
A
#
# COMPACT_ATOMS: atom_id res chain seq x y z
N MET A 1 -2.32 -12.49 -34.19
CA MET A 1 -2.46 -12.51 -32.72
C MET A 1 -1.58 -11.41 -32.17
N THR A 2 -2.16 -10.24 -31.99
CA THR A 2 -1.46 -9.07 -31.44
C THR A 2 -1.37 -9.28 -29.94
N VAL A 3 -0.16 -9.48 -29.43
CA VAL A 3 0.10 -9.43 -27.99
C VAL A 3 -0.11 -7.97 -27.59
N MET A 4 -1.30 -7.63 -27.10
CA MET A 4 -1.47 -6.42 -26.31
C MET A 4 -0.60 -6.62 -25.08
N THR A 5 0.51 -5.88 -24.99
CA THR A 5 1.20 -5.69 -23.72
C THR A 5 0.20 -4.99 -22.81
N GLU A 6 -0.50 -5.73 -21.95
CA GLU A 6 -1.37 -5.16 -20.93
C GLU A 6 -0.52 -4.18 -20.12
N THR A 7 -0.84 -2.90 -20.23
CA THR A 7 -0.23 -1.86 -19.40
C THR A 7 -0.77 -2.06 -17.99
N ASP A 8 0.10 -2.32 -17.01
CA ASP A 8 -0.27 -2.39 -15.60
C ASP A 8 -0.55 -0.96 -15.10
N PRO A 9 -1.83 -0.56 -14.90
CA PRO A 9 -2.16 0.81 -14.49
C PRO A 9 -1.66 1.11 -13.07
N SER A 10 -1.47 0.08 -12.24
CA SER A 10 -0.93 0.20 -10.89
C SER A 10 0.56 0.54 -10.94
N PHE A 11 1.31 -0.08 -11.85
CA PHE A 11 2.71 0.28 -12.08
C PHE A 11 2.86 1.65 -12.72
N ASP A 12 2.00 2.02 -13.68
CA ASP A 12 1.95 3.37 -14.23
C ASP A 12 1.75 4.42 -13.13
N SER A 13 0.80 4.17 -12.23
CA SER A 13 0.55 5.01 -11.06
C SER A 13 1.76 5.09 -10.12
N LEU A 14 2.43 3.97 -9.83
CA LEU A 14 3.64 3.97 -9.00
C LEU A 14 4.78 4.79 -9.62
N GLN A 15 4.97 4.69 -10.94
CA GLN A 15 5.98 5.47 -11.66
C GLN A 15 5.67 6.97 -11.56
N GLY A 16 4.42 7.37 -11.78
CA GLY A 16 4.00 8.76 -11.64
C GLY A 16 4.14 9.30 -10.22
N LEU A 17 3.72 8.51 -9.23
CA LEU A 17 3.87 8.82 -7.81
C LEU A 17 5.34 9.08 -7.48
N SER A 18 6.22 8.17 -7.88
CA SER A 18 7.64 8.28 -7.55
C SER A 18 8.36 9.46 -8.21
N VAL A 19 7.91 9.86 -9.41
CA VAL A 19 8.40 11.09 -10.05
C VAL A 19 7.83 12.31 -9.34
N GLY A 20 6.56 12.30 -8.95
CA GLY A 20 5.91 13.39 -8.23
C GLY A 20 6.55 13.68 -6.87
N ASP A 21 6.80 12.63 -6.09
CA ASP A 21 7.59 12.65 -4.86
C ASP A 21 8.97 13.27 -5.13
N ALA A 22 9.80 12.61 -5.96
CA ALA A 22 11.19 13.00 -6.11
C ALA A 22 11.34 14.42 -6.68
N PHE A 23 10.45 14.81 -7.60
CA PHE A 23 10.39 16.17 -8.14
C PHE A 23 9.97 17.19 -7.09
N GLY A 24 8.93 16.90 -6.30
CA GLY A 24 8.47 17.75 -5.20
C GLY A 24 9.57 17.97 -4.16
N ALA A 25 10.25 16.90 -3.75
CA ALA A 25 11.35 16.94 -2.79
C ALA A 25 12.50 17.86 -3.23
N GLN A 26 12.69 18.07 -4.54
CA GLN A 26 13.70 19.01 -5.04
C GLN A 26 13.45 20.45 -4.60
N PHE A 27 12.21 20.82 -4.24
CA PHE A 27 11.87 22.19 -3.87
C PHE A 27 11.92 22.46 -2.37
N PHE A 28 12.33 21.47 -1.55
CA PHE A 28 12.84 21.73 -0.20
C PHE A 28 14.28 22.23 -0.20
N VAL A 29 15.03 21.99 -1.28
CA VAL A 29 16.44 22.39 -1.45
C VAL A 29 16.51 23.87 -1.83
N PRO A 30 17.06 24.76 -0.99
CA PRO A 30 17.08 26.21 -1.24
C PRO A 30 17.73 26.62 -2.57
N GLU A 31 18.75 25.87 -3.00
CA GLU A 31 19.48 26.07 -4.25
C GLU A 31 18.57 25.91 -5.47
N ASN A 32 17.49 25.12 -5.35
CA ASN A 32 16.58 24.84 -6.45
C ASN A 32 15.50 25.92 -6.66
N ARG A 33 15.47 26.98 -5.86
CA ARG A 33 14.46 28.07 -5.99
C ARG A 33 14.42 28.72 -7.36
N GLY A 34 15.58 28.86 -8.03
CA GLY A 34 15.66 29.45 -9.38
C GLY A 34 14.99 28.58 -10.46
N PHE A 35 15.00 27.26 -10.28
CA PHE A 35 14.33 26.31 -11.16
C PHE A 35 12.81 26.41 -11.04
N LEU A 36 12.30 26.66 -9.83
CA LEU A 36 10.87 26.88 -9.58
C LEU A 36 10.34 28.14 -10.29
N THR A 37 11.06 29.27 -10.17
CA THR A 37 10.67 30.53 -10.80
C THR A 37 10.83 30.50 -12.31
N GLY A 38 11.85 29.79 -12.81
CA GLY A 38 12.08 29.58 -14.23
C GLY A 38 11.21 28.50 -14.89
N ARG A 39 10.39 27.78 -14.11
CA ARG A 39 9.62 26.60 -14.53
C ARG A 39 10.51 25.61 -15.32
N GLN A 40 11.67 25.29 -14.75
CA GLN A 40 12.64 24.36 -15.31
C GLN A 40 12.88 23.24 -14.32
N ALA A 41 12.96 22.00 -14.78
CA ALA A 41 13.25 20.89 -13.89
C ALA A 41 14.70 21.00 -13.35
N PRO A 42 14.93 20.81 -12.03
CA PRO A 42 16.29 20.80 -11.48
C PRO A 42 17.14 19.69 -12.12
N PRO A 43 18.48 19.82 -12.16
CA PRO A 43 19.34 18.74 -12.64
C PRO A 43 19.14 17.48 -11.79
N GLY A 44 19.17 16.31 -12.45
CA GLY A 44 19.16 15.02 -11.76
C GLY A 44 20.50 14.74 -11.05
N ARG A 45 20.57 13.76 -10.15
CA ARG A 45 19.52 12.79 -9.79
C ARG A 45 18.61 13.28 -8.65
N TRP A 46 17.31 13.02 -8.77
CA TRP A 46 16.30 13.30 -7.74
C TRP A 46 16.05 12.06 -6.87
N PRO A 47 16.46 12.05 -5.60
CA PRO A 47 16.07 10.99 -4.67
C PRO A 47 14.57 11.06 -4.36
N TRP A 48 13.93 9.90 -4.20
CA TRP A 48 12.57 9.79 -3.67
C TRP A 48 12.57 9.68 -2.14
N THR A 49 11.43 9.96 -1.50
CA THR A 49 11.25 10.00 -0.04
C THR A 49 10.47 8.78 0.49
N ASP A 50 9.98 8.86 1.72
CA ASP A 50 9.13 7.85 2.33
C ASP A 50 7.83 7.63 1.56
N ASP A 51 7.33 8.63 0.83
CA ASP A 51 6.17 8.52 -0.05
C ASP A 51 6.34 7.36 -1.05
N THR A 52 7.46 7.35 -1.80
CA THR A 52 7.77 6.27 -2.74
C THR A 52 8.12 4.96 -2.05
N GLU A 53 8.87 4.97 -0.95
CA GLU A 53 9.26 3.73 -0.25
C GLU A 53 8.03 2.97 0.26
N MET A 54 7.08 3.71 0.86
CA MET A 54 5.83 3.14 1.32
C MET A 54 4.91 2.77 0.16
N ALA A 55 4.85 3.56 -0.92
CA ALA A 55 4.06 3.23 -2.12
C ALA A 55 4.57 1.95 -2.79
N CYS A 56 5.89 1.79 -2.93
CA CYS A 56 6.53 0.58 -3.44
C CYS A 56 6.14 -0.63 -2.58
N SER A 57 6.06 -0.45 -1.25
CA SER A 57 5.66 -1.53 -0.35
C SER A 57 4.19 -1.92 -0.48
N VAL A 58 3.29 -0.95 -0.66
CA VAL A 58 1.87 -1.20 -0.93
C VAL A 58 1.68 -1.90 -2.28
N TYR A 59 2.34 -1.41 -3.34
CA TYR A 59 2.29 -2.01 -4.66
C TYR A 59 2.83 -3.44 -4.64
N ALA A 60 4.03 -3.67 -4.09
CA ALA A 60 4.61 -5.01 -4.00
C ALA A 60 3.71 -5.99 -3.22
N ALA A 61 3.15 -5.56 -2.09
CA ALA A 61 2.25 -6.38 -1.28
C ALA A 61 0.97 -6.77 -2.03
N HIS A 62 0.40 -5.84 -2.81
CA HIS A 62 -0.75 -6.15 -3.63
C HIS A 62 -0.38 -7.07 -4.81
N THR A 63 0.69 -6.75 -5.53
CA THR A 63 1.12 -7.49 -6.73
C THR A 63 1.44 -8.94 -6.41
N GLU A 64 2.18 -9.21 -5.34
CA GLU A 64 2.58 -10.58 -4.99
C GLU A 64 1.39 -11.47 -4.62
N ARG A 65 0.29 -10.91 -4.06
CA ARG A 65 -0.84 -11.71 -3.55
C ARG A 65 -2.16 -11.53 -4.29
N GLY A 66 -2.34 -10.47 -5.06
CA GLY A 66 -3.64 -10.05 -5.57
C GLY A 66 -4.56 -9.42 -4.51
N GLY A 67 -4.03 -9.11 -3.31
CA GLY A 67 -4.75 -8.50 -2.20
C GLY A 67 -3.82 -7.97 -1.12
N ILE A 68 -4.36 -7.32 -0.09
CA ILE A 68 -3.58 -6.81 1.05
C ILE A 68 -3.75 -7.74 2.24
N ASP A 69 -2.61 -8.20 2.77
CA ASP A 69 -2.50 -8.82 4.09
C ASP A 69 -1.88 -7.78 5.03
N THR A 70 -2.60 -7.41 6.10
CA THR A 70 -2.19 -6.26 6.91
C THR A 70 -0.97 -6.56 7.77
N PHE A 71 -0.84 -7.80 8.24
CA PHE A 71 0.34 -8.26 8.96
C PHE A 71 1.59 -8.17 8.08
N ASP A 72 1.57 -8.73 6.88
CA ASP A 72 2.73 -8.73 5.98
C ASP A 72 3.10 -7.31 5.52
N LEU A 73 2.12 -6.47 5.16
CA LEU A 73 2.38 -5.08 4.77
C LEU A 73 3.00 -4.27 5.93
N THR A 74 2.49 -4.43 7.14
CA THR A 74 3.01 -3.73 8.33
C THR A 74 4.47 -4.08 8.60
N HIS A 75 4.82 -5.35 8.51
CA HIS A 75 6.19 -5.80 8.69
C HIS A 75 7.08 -5.46 7.49
N ALA A 76 6.54 -5.40 6.27
CA ALA A 76 7.25 -4.90 5.11
C ALA A 76 7.65 -3.43 5.26
N PHE A 77 6.74 -2.57 5.76
CA PHE A 77 7.09 -1.19 6.11
C PHE A 77 8.20 -1.13 7.15
N ALA A 78 8.08 -1.89 8.25
CA ALA A 78 9.09 -1.87 9.31
C ALA A 78 10.46 -2.39 8.84
N HIS A 79 10.47 -3.41 8.00
CA HIS A 79 11.70 -3.99 7.44
C HIS A 79 12.39 -3.02 6.46
N ARG A 80 11.62 -2.41 5.55
CA ARG A 80 12.13 -1.54 4.48
C ARG A 80 12.43 -0.12 4.95
N HIS A 81 11.87 0.28 6.09
CA HIS A 81 12.06 1.59 6.72
C HIS A 81 13.52 2.03 6.74
N ASP A 82 13.80 3.00 5.86
CA ASP A 82 15.04 3.76 5.82
C ASP A 82 14.84 5.12 6.51
N PHE A 83 15.59 5.35 7.58
CA PHE A 83 15.46 6.55 8.41
C PHE A 83 15.79 7.84 7.64
N ASP A 84 16.64 7.75 6.61
CA ASP A 84 17.10 8.91 5.84
C ASP A 84 16.11 9.34 4.74
N ARG A 85 14.94 8.68 4.63
CA ARG A 85 13.94 8.93 3.58
C ARG A 85 12.91 10.00 3.88
N GLY A 86 12.97 10.68 5.03
CA GLY A 86 12.07 11.81 5.32
C GLY A 86 10.87 11.47 6.20
N TYR A 87 10.74 10.22 6.67
CA TYR A 87 9.68 9.80 7.58
C TYR A 87 9.45 10.76 8.76
N GLY A 88 8.18 11.05 9.04
CA GLY A 88 7.79 11.79 10.24
C GLY A 88 8.25 11.11 11.55
N PRO A 89 8.53 11.86 12.64
CA PRO A 89 9.06 11.31 13.89
C PRO A 89 8.23 10.17 14.49
N SER A 90 6.90 10.28 14.43
CA SER A 90 5.99 9.24 14.93
C SER A 90 6.06 7.96 14.09
N ALA A 91 6.13 8.08 12.76
CA ALA A 91 6.28 6.94 11.86
C ALA A 91 7.63 6.24 12.07
N ASN A 92 8.72 7.02 12.15
CA ASN A 92 10.06 6.55 12.50
C ASN A 92 10.07 5.72 13.79
N ARG A 93 9.42 6.22 14.85
CA ARG A 93 9.32 5.50 16.12
C ARG A 93 8.50 4.22 15.99
N LEU A 94 7.33 4.28 15.36
CA LEU A 94 6.42 3.14 15.18
C LEU A 94 7.11 2.00 14.42
N LEU A 95 7.65 2.28 13.23
CA LEU A 95 8.26 1.29 12.37
C LEU A 95 9.52 0.67 13.00
N ARG A 96 10.32 1.47 13.71
CA ARG A 96 11.46 0.97 14.48
C ARG A 96 11.02 -0.01 15.58
N LEU A 97 9.99 0.32 16.36
CA LEU A 97 9.51 -0.55 17.44
C LEU A 97 8.92 -1.86 16.89
N ILE A 98 8.22 -1.81 15.76
CA ILE A 98 7.73 -3.02 15.07
C ILE A 98 8.92 -3.87 14.62
N ARG A 99 9.94 -3.27 14.00
CA ARG A 99 11.17 -3.97 13.59
C ARG A 99 11.92 -4.60 14.76
N GLU A 100 11.82 -4.01 15.96
CA GLU A 100 12.41 -4.52 17.19
C GLU A 100 11.57 -5.63 17.88
N GLY A 101 10.43 -6.02 17.29
CA GLY A 101 9.56 -7.10 17.76
C GLY A 101 8.35 -6.64 18.59
N GLY A 102 7.99 -5.36 18.53
CA GLY A 102 6.79 -4.85 19.19
C GLY A 102 5.50 -5.25 18.48
N ASP A 103 4.42 -5.44 19.25
CA ASP A 103 3.07 -5.70 18.73
C ASP A 103 2.57 -4.50 17.90
N ALA A 104 2.48 -4.69 16.58
CA ALA A 104 2.16 -3.61 15.66
C ALA A 104 0.74 -3.06 15.84
N GLY A 105 -0.25 -3.92 16.13
CA GLY A 105 -1.63 -3.51 16.33
C GLY A 105 -1.77 -2.63 17.58
N ARG A 106 -1.14 -3.05 18.68
CA ARG A 106 -1.08 -2.25 19.91
C ARG A 106 -0.31 -0.95 19.68
N LEU A 107 0.85 -1.00 19.05
CA LEU A 107 1.67 0.19 18.82
C LEU A 107 0.93 1.22 17.96
N ALA A 108 0.26 0.81 16.88
CA ALA A 108 -0.54 1.69 16.05
C ALA A 108 -1.75 2.28 16.81
N ALA A 109 -2.38 1.48 17.68
CA ALA A 109 -3.49 1.93 18.53
C ALA A 109 -3.04 2.92 19.62
N GLU A 110 -1.80 2.86 20.09
CA GLU A 110 -1.27 3.75 21.13
C GLU A 110 -0.73 5.10 20.58
N VAL A 111 -0.58 5.24 19.26
CA VAL A 111 -0.08 6.47 18.62
C VAL A 111 -0.95 7.67 19.01
N PHE A 112 -0.30 8.76 19.43
CA PHE A 112 -0.94 10.00 19.93
C PHE A 112 -1.95 9.74 21.06
N ASP A 113 -1.56 8.98 22.08
CA ASP A 113 -2.39 8.65 23.25
C ASP A 113 -3.74 8.05 22.88
N GLY A 114 -3.75 7.22 21.83
CA GLY A 114 -4.95 6.56 21.33
C GLY A 114 -5.80 7.38 20.35
N GLN A 115 -5.42 8.61 20.04
CA GLN A 115 -6.14 9.42 19.05
C GLN A 115 -5.84 9.00 17.60
N GLY A 116 -4.68 8.38 17.38
CA GLY A 116 -4.23 8.01 16.04
C GLY A 116 -3.65 9.18 15.24
N SER A 117 -2.83 8.86 14.25
CA SER A 117 -2.27 9.87 13.33
C SER A 117 -3.33 10.31 12.31
N TYR A 118 -3.63 11.61 12.25
CA TYR A 118 -4.44 12.22 11.19
C TYR A 118 -3.61 12.62 9.95
N GLY A 119 -2.33 12.24 9.93
CA GLY A 119 -1.38 12.59 8.89
C GLY A 119 -1.76 12.13 7.48
N ASN A 120 -1.16 12.76 6.48
CA ASN A 120 -1.33 12.41 5.06
C ASN A 120 -0.54 11.17 4.61
N GLY A 121 0.31 10.58 5.47
CA GLY A 121 1.17 9.45 5.12
C GLY A 121 0.46 8.15 4.72
N ALA A 122 -0.83 8.00 5.06
CA ALA A 122 -1.65 6.92 4.51
C ALA A 122 -2.11 7.22 3.06
N ALA A 123 -2.38 8.48 2.75
CA ALA A 123 -2.86 8.92 1.44
C ALA A 123 -1.73 8.97 0.40
N MET A 124 -0.50 9.33 0.83
CA MET A 124 0.64 9.50 -0.08
C MET A 124 1.04 8.25 -0.87
N ARG A 125 0.71 7.07 -0.33
CA ARG A 125 1.23 5.78 -0.82
C ARG A 125 0.22 4.90 -1.56
N VAL A 126 -1.04 5.31 -1.65
CA VAL A 126 -2.16 4.39 -1.94
C VAL A 126 -2.70 4.50 -3.38
N ALA A 127 -2.28 5.51 -4.15
CA ALA A 127 -2.71 5.66 -5.54
C ALA A 127 -2.43 4.41 -6.40
N PRO A 128 -1.25 3.74 -6.31
CA PRO A 128 -0.99 2.51 -7.07
C PRO A 128 -1.95 1.38 -6.73
N LEU A 129 -2.32 1.23 -5.46
CA LEU A 129 -3.32 0.24 -5.05
C LEU A 129 -4.67 0.55 -5.68
N GLY A 130 -5.11 1.81 -5.63
CA GLY A 130 -6.39 2.24 -6.20
C GLY A 130 -6.50 1.99 -7.71
N ALA A 131 -5.42 2.22 -8.45
CA ALA A 131 -5.36 2.00 -9.89
C ALA A 131 -5.66 0.54 -10.31
N ALA A 132 -5.44 -0.44 -9.43
CA ALA A 132 -5.79 -1.85 -9.67
C ALA A 132 -7.31 -2.12 -9.70
N PHE A 133 -8.13 -1.20 -9.17
CA PHE A 133 -9.57 -1.36 -9.01
C PHE A 133 -10.39 -0.55 -10.04
N ALA A 134 -9.84 -0.34 -11.24
CA ALA A 134 -10.49 0.43 -12.29
C ALA A 134 -11.84 -0.15 -12.73
N GLU A 135 -12.01 -1.48 -12.66
CA GLU A 135 -13.25 -2.20 -12.99
C GLU A 135 -14.36 -2.00 -11.94
N ASP A 136 -13.99 -1.78 -10.68
CA ASP A 136 -14.90 -1.42 -9.60
C ASP A 136 -14.22 -0.50 -8.57
N PRO A 137 -14.27 0.84 -8.77
CA PRO A 137 -13.68 1.80 -7.83
C PRO A 137 -14.21 1.67 -6.40
N ALA A 138 -15.41 1.10 -6.19
CA ALA A 138 -15.92 0.88 -4.83
C ALA A 138 -15.14 -0.24 -4.11
N ALA A 139 -14.63 -1.23 -4.86
CA ALA A 139 -13.79 -2.29 -4.29
C ALA A 139 -12.44 -1.79 -3.77
N ALA A 140 -11.98 -0.59 -4.18
CA ALA A 140 -10.77 0.04 -3.65
C ALA A 140 -10.91 0.52 -2.19
N VAL A 141 -12.14 0.79 -1.73
CA VAL A 141 -12.40 1.45 -0.43
C VAL A 141 -11.86 0.63 0.73
N ARG A 142 -12.16 -0.67 0.77
CA ARG A 142 -11.77 -1.54 1.89
C ARG A 142 -10.24 -1.76 1.94
N PRO A 143 -9.56 -2.18 0.85
CA PRO A 143 -8.11 -2.30 0.83
C PRO A 143 -7.38 -0.99 1.17
N ALA A 144 -7.87 0.16 0.67
CA ALA A 144 -7.28 1.46 1.01
C ALA A 144 -7.38 1.73 2.53
N ALA A 145 -8.54 1.48 3.13
CA ALA A 145 -8.73 1.63 4.58
C ALA A 145 -7.82 0.68 5.38
N ASP A 146 -7.73 -0.59 4.98
CA ASP A 146 -6.88 -1.60 5.62
C ASP A 146 -5.41 -1.19 5.58
N THR A 147 -4.94 -0.62 4.47
CA THR A 147 -3.56 -0.10 4.38
C THR A 147 -3.35 1.15 5.23
N ALA A 148 -4.38 1.93 5.52
CA ALA A 148 -4.23 3.16 6.31
C ALA A 148 -4.07 2.85 7.80
N VAL A 149 -4.98 2.02 8.35
CA VAL A 149 -5.13 1.80 9.80
C VAL A 149 -3.90 1.18 10.47
N ILE A 150 -3.03 0.50 9.71
CA ILE A 150 -1.78 -0.07 10.23
C ILE A 150 -0.75 0.98 10.67
N THR A 151 -0.93 2.25 10.28
CA THR A 151 -0.06 3.37 10.68
C THR A 151 -0.83 4.62 11.11
N HIS A 152 -2.05 4.79 10.61
CA HIS A 152 -2.89 5.96 10.77
C HIS A 152 -4.31 5.51 11.14
N THR A 153 -4.56 5.38 12.44
CA THR A 153 -5.85 4.92 12.98
C THR A 153 -6.90 6.02 13.06
N HIS A 154 -6.54 7.29 12.83
CA HIS A 154 -7.48 8.40 12.87
C HIS A 154 -8.38 8.42 11.62
N PRO A 155 -9.71 8.59 11.74
CA PRO A 155 -10.65 8.51 10.61
C PRO A 155 -10.29 9.41 9.43
N GLN A 156 -9.83 10.64 9.67
CA GLN A 156 -9.48 11.57 8.59
C GLN A 156 -8.32 11.07 7.71
N ALA A 157 -7.35 10.35 8.27
CA ALA A 157 -6.26 9.78 7.48
C ALA A 157 -6.74 8.61 6.63
N VAL A 158 -7.63 7.79 7.20
CA VAL A 158 -8.30 6.69 6.49
C VAL A 158 -9.16 7.23 5.34
N ASP A 159 -9.97 8.26 5.59
CA ASP A 159 -10.78 8.93 4.58
C ASP A 159 -9.93 9.49 3.43
N GLY A 160 -8.77 10.07 3.77
CA GLY A 160 -7.79 10.57 2.80
C GLY A 160 -7.24 9.47 1.90
N ALA A 161 -6.84 8.34 2.48
CA ALA A 161 -6.36 7.18 1.73
C ALA A 161 -7.45 6.61 0.79
N ILE A 162 -8.68 6.47 1.30
CA ILE A 162 -9.82 6.03 0.49
C ILE A 162 -10.03 6.99 -0.70
N ALA A 163 -10.04 8.30 -0.46
CA ALA A 163 -10.27 9.28 -1.50
C ALA A 163 -9.19 9.23 -2.61
N VAL A 164 -7.91 9.09 -2.25
CA VAL A 164 -6.81 8.97 -3.22
C VAL A 164 -6.89 7.66 -4.01
N ALA A 165 -7.16 6.53 -3.35
CA ALA A 165 -7.28 5.24 -4.03
C ALA A 165 -8.45 5.23 -5.02
N VAL A 166 -9.61 5.76 -4.62
CA VAL A 166 -10.78 5.88 -5.48
C VAL A 166 -10.50 6.82 -6.66
N ALA A 167 -9.78 7.93 -6.43
CA ALA A 167 -9.40 8.84 -7.50
C ALA A 167 -8.50 8.17 -8.54
N ALA A 168 -7.50 7.39 -8.10
CA ALA A 168 -6.66 6.61 -9.01
C ALA A 168 -7.47 5.58 -9.80
N ALA A 169 -8.41 4.87 -9.17
CA ALA A 169 -9.30 3.93 -9.87
C ALA A 169 -10.14 4.62 -10.97
N TYR A 170 -10.72 5.78 -10.67
CA TYR A 170 -11.45 6.57 -11.66
C TYR A 170 -10.55 7.18 -12.74
N ALA A 171 -9.29 7.49 -12.42
CA ALA A 171 -8.33 8.00 -13.38
C ALA A 171 -7.99 6.94 -14.44
N VAL A 172 -7.81 5.68 -14.04
CA VAL A 172 -7.64 4.56 -14.98
C VAL A 172 -8.90 4.38 -15.83
N ARG A 173 -10.10 4.38 -15.22
CA ARG A 173 -11.36 4.26 -15.97
C ARG A 173 -11.55 5.38 -17.00
N ALA A 174 -11.08 6.58 -16.68
CA ALA A 174 -11.14 7.72 -17.60
C ALA A 174 -10.30 7.56 -18.88
N ARG A 175 -9.39 6.57 -18.94
CA ARG A 175 -8.67 6.19 -20.18
C ARG A 175 -9.62 5.78 -21.29
N THR A 176 -10.74 5.14 -20.94
CA THR A 176 -11.75 4.63 -21.88
C THR A 176 -13.09 5.35 -21.75
N GLU A 177 -13.37 5.94 -20.59
CA GLU A 177 -14.61 6.66 -20.28
C GLU A 177 -14.30 8.12 -19.88
N PRO A 178 -14.11 9.04 -20.85
CA PRO A 178 -13.73 10.42 -20.56
C PRO A 178 -14.65 11.10 -19.54
N THR A 179 -14.04 11.85 -18.62
CA THR A 179 -14.74 12.51 -17.52
C THR A 179 -14.39 13.99 -17.45
N THR A 180 -15.31 14.81 -16.91
CA THR A 180 -15.00 16.20 -16.57
C THR A 180 -14.38 16.29 -15.17
N PRO A 181 -13.64 17.36 -14.83
CA PRO A 181 -13.09 17.53 -13.49
C PRO A 181 -14.16 17.45 -12.38
N GLU A 182 -15.33 18.03 -12.63
CA GLU A 182 -16.46 18.02 -11.69
C GLU A 182 -17.05 16.61 -11.52
N ALA A 183 -17.25 15.87 -12.62
CA ALA A 183 -17.75 14.51 -12.56
C ALA A 183 -16.77 13.57 -11.86
N PHE A 184 -15.47 13.72 -12.14
CA PHE A 184 -14.40 12.97 -11.46
C PHE A 184 -14.42 13.19 -9.94
N LEU A 185 -14.36 14.44 -9.47
CA LEU A 185 -14.39 14.74 -8.04
C LEU A 185 -15.70 14.33 -7.37
N THR A 186 -16.83 14.47 -8.07
CA THR A 186 -18.14 14.03 -7.57
C THR A 186 -18.17 12.51 -7.35
N ALA A 187 -17.57 11.74 -8.26
CA ALA A 187 -17.46 10.29 -8.14
C ALA A 187 -16.58 9.87 -6.96
N VAL A 188 -15.42 10.53 -6.78
CA VAL A 188 -14.53 10.31 -5.62
C VAL A 188 -15.24 10.65 -4.31
N ARG A 189 -15.90 11.80 -4.24
CA ARG A 189 -16.63 12.27 -3.06
C ARG A 189 -17.77 11.34 -2.64
N ARG A 190 -18.38 10.61 -3.58
CA ARG A 190 -19.46 9.66 -3.30
C ARG A 190 -18.96 8.44 -2.51
N LEU A 191 -17.73 8.00 -2.77
CA LEU A 191 -17.13 6.84 -2.11
C LEU A 191 -16.21 7.21 -0.93
N THR A 192 -15.94 8.51 -0.74
CA THR A 192 -15.24 9.01 0.46
C THR A 192 -16.21 9.05 1.65
N PRO A 193 -15.85 8.52 2.84
CA PRO A 193 -16.71 8.56 4.02
C PRO A 193 -17.09 9.98 4.46
N HIS A 194 -18.16 10.10 5.25
CA HIS A 194 -18.58 11.39 5.79
C HIS A 194 -17.56 11.93 6.79
N GLY A 195 -16.87 13.01 6.42
CA GLY A 195 -15.84 13.62 7.24
C GLY A 195 -15.27 14.89 6.60
N ALA A 196 -14.23 15.43 7.23
CA ALA A 196 -13.57 16.67 6.80
C ALA A 196 -12.94 16.56 5.41
N VAL A 197 -12.35 15.41 5.07
CA VAL A 197 -11.80 15.16 3.71
C VAL A 197 -12.90 15.27 2.66
N ARG A 198 -14.05 14.61 2.88
CA ARG A 198 -15.20 14.67 1.96
C ARG A 198 -15.80 16.08 1.83
N ALA A 199 -15.80 16.86 2.91
CA ALA A 199 -16.19 18.26 2.87
C ALA A 199 -15.22 19.09 2.02
N GLY A 200 -13.90 18.91 2.22
CA GLY A 200 -12.86 19.54 1.40
C GLY A 200 -12.96 19.16 -0.08
N ILE A 201 -13.29 17.91 -0.43
CA ILE A 201 -13.57 17.55 -1.84
C ILE A 201 -14.78 18.31 -2.40
N GLY A 202 -15.79 18.59 -1.56
CA GLY A 202 -16.91 19.45 -1.93
C GLY A 202 -16.49 20.89 -2.21
N GLU A 203 -15.61 21.45 -1.40
CA GLU A 203 -15.02 22.77 -1.63
C GLU A 203 -14.14 22.78 -2.90
N ALA A 204 -13.36 21.72 -3.13
CA ALA A 204 -12.56 21.56 -4.34
C ALA A 204 -13.43 21.62 -5.61
N ILE A 205 -14.59 20.96 -5.62
CA ILE A 205 -15.54 21.06 -6.73
C ILE A 205 -15.95 22.52 -6.99
N GLY A 206 -16.26 23.27 -5.93
CA GLY A 206 -16.62 24.69 -6.03
C GLY A 206 -15.50 25.60 -6.57
N LEU A 207 -14.25 25.16 -6.46
CA LEU A 207 -13.06 25.91 -6.89
C LEU A 207 -12.55 25.51 -8.29
N LEU A 208 -13.21 24.59 -9.00
CA LEU A 208 -12.76 24.16 -10.34
C LEU A 208 -12.75 25.30 -11.37
N GLY A 209 -13.65 26.28 -11.22
CA GLY A 209 -13.73 27.46 -12.09
C GLY A 209 -12.76 28.59 -11.73
N GLU A 210 -12.04 28.47 -10.62
CA GLU A 210 -11.15 29.53 -10.13
C GLU A 210 -9.95 29.73 -11.08
N GLN A 211 -9.65 30.99 -11.39
CA GLN A 211 -8.57 31.39 -12.27
C GLN A 211 -7.29 31.70 -11.47
N ASP A 212 -7.42 32.18 -10.23
CA ASP A 212 -6.28 32.32 -9.33
C ASP A 212 -5.84 30.95 -8.81
N HIS A 213 -4.80 30.44 -9.44
CA HIS A 213 -4.15 29.17 -9.11
C HIS A 213 -3.62 29.08 -7.66
N ARG A 214 -3.52 30.19 -6.91
CA ARG A 214 -3.10 30.19 -5.50
C ARG A 214 -4.25 30.01 -4.52
N LEU A 215 -5.46 30.43 -4.90
CA LEU A 215 -6.61 30.40 -4.00
C LEU A 215 -6.97 28.97 -3.54
N PRO A 216 -6.96 27.93 -4.41
CA PRO A 216 -7.21 26.57 -3.98
C PRO A 216 -6.25 26.09 -2.90
N ALA A 217 -4.96 26.41 -3.00
CA ALA A 217 -3.97 26.06 -1.98
C ALA A 217 -4.22 26.76 -0.63
N GLN A 218 -4.79 27.97 -0.65
CA GLN A 218 -5.14 28.72 0.57
C GLN A 218 -6.41 28.18 1.23
N VAL A 219 -7.38 27.74 0.44
CA VAL A 219 -8.69 27.27 0.94
C VAL A 219 -8.64 25.79 1.33
N LEU A 220 -8.11 24.95 0.44
CA LEU A 220 -8.08 23.49 0.60
C LEU A 220 -6.86 23.01 1.41
N GLY A 221 -5.86 23.87 1.57
CA GLY A 221 -4.55 23.53 2.09
C GLY A 221 -3.55 23.18 0.99
N ASN A 222 -2.32 22.91 1.40
CA ASN A 222 -1.21 22.51 0.53
C ASN A 222 -0.32 21.46 1.21
N GLY A 223 -0.86 20.78 2.21
CA GLY A 223 -0.19 19.81 3.05
C GLY A 223 0.75 20.38 4.11
N SER A 224 0.94 21.70 4.22
CA SER A 224 1.83 22.30 5.23
C SER A 224 1.51 21.93 6.69
N ARG A 225 0.28 21.45 6.97
CA ARG A 225 -0.11 20.91 8.29
C ARG A 225 0.10 19.40 8.43
N VAL A 226 0.70 18.75 7.44
CA VAL A 226 0.99 17.31 7.34
C VAL A 226 -0.24 16.49 7.75
N SER A 227 -1.42 16.87 7.23
CA SER A 227 -2.70 16.24 7.55
C SER A 227 -3.46 15.86 6.30
N ALA A 228 -4.22 14.78 6.35
CA ALA A 228 -5.00 14.34 5.20
C ALA A 228 -6.01 15.40 4.72
N VAL A 229 -6.63 16.15 5.65
CA VAL A 229 -7.60 17.21 5.35
C VAL A 229 -6.95 18.41 4.65
N ASP A 230 -5.71 18.73 5.01
CA ASP A 230 -4.93 19.84 4.42
C ASP A 230 -4.22 19.47 3.11
N THR A 231 -4.23 18.20 2.72
CA THR A 231 -3.44 17.67 1.61
C THR A 231 -4.34 17.14 0.49
N VAL A 232 -5.24 16.22 0.83
CA VAL A 232 -5.96 15.40 -0.14
C VAL A 232 -6.93 16.22 -1.00
N PRO A 233 -7.74 17.14 -0.46
CA PRO A 233 -8.63 17.96 -1.29
C PRO A 233 -7.90 18.78 -2.36
N PHE A 234 -6.76 19.39 -2.00
CA PHE A 234 -5.93 20.14 -2.94
C PHE A 234 -5.31 19.24 -4.01
N ALA A 235 -4.71 18.10 -3.62
CA ALA A 235 -4.12 17.16 -4.56
C ALA A 235 -5.18 16.62 -5.56
N LEU A 236 -6.37 16.30 -5.08
CA LEU A 236 -7.48 15.86 -5.93
C LEU A 236 -7.95 16.97 -6.88
N TRP A 237 -8.00 18.22 -6.42
CA TRP A 237 -8.32 19.37 -7.27
C TRP A 237 -7.31 19.53 -8.42
N VAL A 238 -6.02 19.43 -8.13
CA VAL A 238 -4.96 19.52 -9.15
C VAL A 238 -5.09 18.38 -10.16
N ALA A 239 -5.20 17.13 -9.66
CA ALA A 239 -5.35 15.96 -10.52
C ALA A 239 -6.61 16.04 -11.40
N ALA A 240 -7.74 16.51 -10.87
CA ALA A 240 -8.97 16.66 -11.63
C ALA A 240 -8.83 17.66 -12.78
N ARG A 241 -8.13 18.78 -12.57
CA ARG A 241 -7.92 19.81 -13.61
C ARG A 241 -6.92 19.40 -14.68
N HIS A 242 -5.96 18.54 -14.33
CA HIS A 242 -4.81 18.21 -15.17
C HIS A 242 -4.67 16.70 -15.40
N LEU A 243 -5.78 15.96 -15.39
CA LEU A 243 -5.78 14.49 -15.45
C LEU A 243 -5.06 13.92 -16.68
N ALA A 244 -5.00 14.68 -17.77
CA ALA A 244 -4.33 14.31 -19.02
C ALA A 244 -2.96 14.97 -19.22
N ASP A 245 -2.46 15.75 -18.26
CA ASP A 245 -1.21 16.53 -18.38
C ASP A 245 -0.39 16.45 -17.08
N PHE A 246 0.49 15.45 -17.03
CA PHE A 246 1.33 15.14 -15.88
C PHE A 246 2.27 16.29 -15.49
N GLU A 247 2.93 16.89 -16.47
CA GLU A 247 3.90 17.97 -16.21
C GLU A 247 3.20 19.22 -15.67
N THR A 248 2.10 19.64 -16.28
CA THR A 248 1.35 20.80 -15.77
C THR A 248 0.77 20.53 -14.39
N ALA A 249 0.28 19.31 -14.12
CA ALA A 249 -0.21 18.91 -12.81
C ALA A 249 0.87 19.08 -11.74
N LEU A 250 2.07 18.52 -11.95
CA LEU A 250 3.15 18.62 -10.96
C LEU A 250 3.69 20.04 -10.80
N TRP A 251 3.76 20.84 -11.87
CA TRP A 251 4.12 22.26 -11.74
C TRP A 251 3.11 23.05 -10.90
N GLN A 252 1.81 22.79 -11.10
CA GLN A 252 0.75 23.42 -10.32
C GLN A 252 0.84 23.01 -8.83
N THR A 253 1.22 21.76 -8.56
CA THR A 253 1.46 21.26 -7.19
C THR A 253 2.62 21.99 -6.51
N VAL A 254 3.83 22.00 -7.11
CA VAL A 254 5.01 22.58 -6.44
C VAL A 254 4.92 24.09 -6.26
N TRP A 255 4.16 24.79 -7.12
CA TRP A 255 3.89 26.22 -6.96
C TRP A 255 3.03 26.55 -5.74
N ALA A 256 2.21 25.61 -5.26
CA ALA A 256 1.44 25.80 -4.04
C ALA A 256 2.30 25.74 -2.77
N GLY A 257 3.51 25.17 -2.84
CA GLY A 257 4.38 24.96 -1.69
C GLY A 257 3.75 24.00 -0.67
N GLY A 258 4.18 24.10 0.59
CA GLY A 258 3.73 23.20 1.66
C GLY A 258 4.47 21.86 1.60
N ASP A 259 3.72 20.76 1.61
CA ASP A 259 4.23 19.39 1.63
C ASP A 259 4.29 18.86 0.18
N VAL A 260 5.29 19.37 -0.55
CA VAL A 260 5.33 19.32 -2.02
C VAL A 260 5.70 17.95 -2.58
N ASP A 261 6.50 17.16 -1.86
CA ASP A 261 6.75 15.74 -2.15
C ASP A 261 5.46 14.94 -2.01
N THR A 262 4.74 15.05 -0.89
CA THR A 262 3.50 14.28 -0.68
C THR A 262 2.36 14.68 -1.59
N THR A 263 2.11 15.98 -1.75
CA THR A 263 1.12 16.42 -2.74
C THR A 263 1.55 16.03 -4.16
N GLY A 264 2.85 16.07 -4.47
CA GLY A 264 3.43 15.59 -5.72
C GLY A 264 3.20 14.11 -5.94
N ALA A 265 3.44 13.27 -4.94
CA ALA A 265 3.24 11.83 -4.95
C ALA A 265 1.78 11.47 -5.26
N ILE A 266 0.83 12.10 -4.56
CA ILE A 266 -0.62 11.87 -4.75
C ILE A 266 -1.04 12.29 -6.16
N VAL A 267 -0.68 13.51 -6.59
CA VAL A 267 -1.05 14.03 -7.92
C VAL A 267 -0.42 13.19 -9.02
N GLY A 268 0.87 12.93 -8.93
CA GLY A 268 1.61 12.13 -9.89
C GLY A 268 1.04 10.71 -10.02
N GLY A 269 0.71 10.08 -8.89
CA GLY A 269 0.10 8.75 -8.86
C GLY A 269 -1.25 8.70 -9.56
N ILE A 270 -2.13 9.68 -9.31
CA ILE A 270 -3.46 9.74 -9.92
C ILE A 270 -3.36 10.08 -11.41
N VAL A 271 -2.55 11.08 -11.79
CA VAL A 271 -2.45 11.53 -13.18
C VAL A 271 -1.79 10.46 -14.06
N ALA A 272 -0.72 9.81 -13.59
CA ALA A 272 -0.12 8.70 -14.34
C ALA A 272 -1.02 7.46 -14.40
N ALA A 273 -1.91 7.25 -13.42
CA ALA A 273 -2.95 6.24 -13.53
C ALA A 273 -3.88 6.52 -14.73
N HIS A 274 -4.06 7.76 -15.16
CA HIS A 274 -4.76 8.09 -16.40
C HIS A 274 -3.82 8.09 -17.63
N THR A 275 -2.70 8.81 -17.60
CA THR A 275 -1.86 9.02 -18.79
C THR A 275 -0.97 7.83 -19.16
N GLY A 276 -0.79 6.89 -18.22
CA GLY A 276 0.25 5.87 -18.28
C GLY A 276 1.65 6.43 -18.10
N THR A 277 2.64 5.54 -17.98
CA THR A 277 4.07 5.91 -17.87
C THR A 277 4.52 6.78 -19.07
N ALA A 278 3.92 6.59 -20.24
CA ALA A 278 4.22 7.38 -21.44
C ALA A 278 3.83 8.86 -21.33
N GLY A 279 2.92 9.21 -20.42
CA GLY A 279 2.56 10.61 -20.13
C GLY A 279 3.55 11.33 -19.22
N ILE A 280 4.48 10.61 -18.58
CA ILE A 280 5.52 11.20 -17.74
C ILE A 280 6.65 11.71 -18.65
N PRO A 281 7.13 12.96 -18.48
CA PRO A 281 8.30 13.43 -19.23
C PRO A 281 9.49 12.48 -19.05
N ALA A 282 10.02 11.95 -20.16
CA ALA A 282 11.10 10.95 -20.11
C ALA A 282 12.35 11.45 -19.37
N ALA A 283 12.65 12.74 -19.47
CA ALA A 283 13.75 13.38 -18.74
C ALA A 283 13.54 13.37 -17.21
N TRP A 284 12.29 13.49 -16.75
CA TRP A 284 11.95 13.47 -15.32
C TRP A 284 12.02 12.07 -14.76
N LEU A 285 11.51 11.08 -15.51
CA LEU A 285 11.63 9.67 -15.16
C LEU A 285 13.11 9.22 -15.09
N ALA A 286 13.96 9.75 -15.98
CA ALA A 286 15.41 9.50 -15.96
C ALA A 286 16.15 10.24 -14.83
N ALA A 287 15.66 11.42 -14.43
CA ALA A 287 16.23 12.20 -13.33
C ALA A 287 15.88 11.60 -11.97
N ARG A 288 14.66 11.07 -11.81
CA ARG A 288 14.24 10.32 -10.62
C ARG A 288 15.11 9.08 -10.44
N GLU A 289 15.60 8.86 -9.23
CA GLU A 289 16.31 7.62 -8.93
C GLU A 289 15.46 6.36 -9.19
N PRO A 290 16.02 5.24 -9.66
CA PRO A 290 15.33 3.98 -9.88
C PRO A 290 14.56 3.51 -8.65
N LEU A 291 13.41 2.88 -8.91
CA LEU A 291 12.73 2.10 -7.88
C LEU A 291 13.62 0.93 -7.45
N PRO A 292 13.52 0.51 -6.19
CA PRO A 292 14.27 -0.64 -5.71
C PRO A 292 13.75 -1.92 -6.37
N GLY A 293 14.65 -2.88 -6.64
CA GLY A 293 14.28 -4.11 -7.35
C GLY A 293 13.24 -4.99 -6.66
N TRP A 294 13.05 -4.83 -5.34
CA TRP A 294 12.00 -5.54 -4.59
C TRP A 294 10.59 -4.97 -4.80
N ALA A 295 10.45 -3.79 -5.40
CA ALA A 295 9.16 -3.13 -5.61
C ALA A 295 8.30 -3.85 -6.66
N THR A 296 8.90 -4.63 -7.56
CA THR A 296 8.21 -5.35 -8.64
C THR A 296 8.37 -6.86 -8.48
N PRO A 297 7.72 -7.48 -7.48
CA PRO A 297 7.72 -8.93 -7.34
C PRO A 297 6.90 -9.59 -8.48
N ASP A 298 7.09 -10.90 -8.67
CA ASP A 298 6.28 -11.66 -9.61
C ASP A 298 4.80 -11.64 -9.18
N PRO A 299 3.86 -11.25 -10.07
CA PRO A 299 2.44 -11.21 -9.74
C PRO A 299 1.90 -12.57 -9.29
N GLY A 300 1.17 -12.60 -8.18
CA GLY A 300 0.59 -13.83 -7.63
C GLY A 300 1.62 -14.84 -7.09
N SER A 301 2.86 -14.42 -6.86
CA SER A 301 3.90 -15.27 -6.27
C SER A 301 3.56 -15.77 -4.86
N VAL A 302 2.71 -15.07 -4.12
CA VAL A 302 2.19 -15.50 -2.81
C VAL A 302 0.74 -15.91 -2.97
N ALA A 303 0.40 -17.14 -2.58
CA ALA A 303 -0.95 -17.64 -2.72
C ALA A 303 -1.94 -16.85 -1.83
N ASP A 304 -2.98 -16.26 -2.43
CA ASP A 304 -4.16 -15.80 -1.70
C ASP A 304 -4.99 -17.02 -1.29
N GLY A 305 -4.70 -17.54 -0.10
CA GLY A 305 -5.35 -18.72 0.46
C GLY A 305 -6.88 -18.59 0.61
N ILE A 306 -7.43 -17.37 0.57
CA ILE A 306 -8.85 -17.11 0.74
C ILE A 306 -9.58 -17.12 -0.62
N ARG A 307 -9.01 -16.53 -1.67
CA ARG A 307 -9.71 -16.36 -2.96
C ARG A 307 -9.65 -17.55 -3.90
N HIS A 308 -8.52 -18.28 -3.97
CA HIS A 308 -8.37 -19.32 -4.98
C HIS A 308 -9.07 -20.65 -4.65
N ARG A 309 -9.49 -20.85 -3.40
CA ARG A 309 -10.09 -22.12 -2.92
C ARG A 309 -11.28 -21.92 -1.99
N ALA A 310 -11.93 -20.75 -2.04
CA ALA A 310 -13.13 -20.45 -1.27
C ALA A 310 -14.19 -21.56 -1.47
N GLY A 311 -14.56 -22.25 -0.39
CA GLY A 311 -15.51 -23.36 -0.39
C GLY A 311 -14.90 -24.77 -0.39
N LEU A 312 -13.60 -24.93 -0.66
CA LEU A 312 -12.89 -26.22 -0.54
C LEU A 312 -12.20 -26.36 0.82
N LEU A 313 -11.66 -25.27 1.37
CA LEU A 313 -10.97 -25.28 2.66
C LEU A 313 -11.96 -25.13 3.80
N GLN A 314 -11.80 -25.97 4.82
CA GLN A 314 -12.62 -25.95 6.03
C GLN A 314 -11.74 -25.62 7.23
N PRO A 315 -12.11 -24.66 8.09
CA PRO A 315 -11.30 -24.30 9.26
C PRO A 315 -11.21 -25.45 10.28
N ILE A 316 -10.30 -25.31 11.24
CA ILE A 316 -10.25 -26.19 12.42
C ILE A 316 -11.57 -26.07 13.19
N GLN A 317 -12.13 -27.20 13.62
CA GLN A 317 -13.38 -27.26 14.38
C GLN A 317 -13.16 -27.48 15.88
N LEU A 318 -12.17 -28.30 16.26
CA LEU A 318 -11.80 -28.52 17.65
C LEU A 318 -10.31 -28.19 17.87
N PRO A 319 -9.94 -26.90 17.99
CA PRO A 319 -8.54 -26.51 18.15
C PRO A 319 -8.01 -26.92 19.52
N ARG A 320 -6.88 -27.63 19.54
CA ARG A 320 -6.11 -27.92 20.75
C ARG A 320 -4.68 -27.40 20.64
N PRO A 321 -4.13 -26.75 21.68
CA PRO A 321 -2.74 -26.29 21.67
C PRO A 321 -1.76 -27.43 21.37
N THR A 322 -0.75 -27.14 20.55
CA THR A 322 0.39 -28.03 20.29
C THR A 322 1.70 -27.25 20.35
N SER A 323 2.80 -27.92 20.65
CA SER A 323 4.11 -27.27 20.73
C SER A 323 4.64 -26.91 19.35
N VAL A 324 5.23 -25.72 19.23
CA VAL A 324 5.97 -25.28 18.05
C VAL A 324 7.46 -25.62 18.20
N PRO A 325 8.17 -25.94 17.10
CA PRO A 325 9.61 -26.14 17.14
C PRO A 325 10.35 -24.83 17.42
N ASP A 326 11.53 -24.92 18.03
CA ASP A 326 12.47 -23.79 18.05
C ASP A 326 13.08 -23.64 16.65
N LEU A 327 12.52 -22.70 15.89
CA LEU A 327 12.82 -22.48 14.48
C LEU A 327 12.78 -20.98 14.20
N VAL A 328 13.77 -20.48 13.47
CA VAL A 328 13.81 -19.09 12.99
C VAL A 328 14.07 -19.11 11.50
N TRP A 329 13.14 -18.58 10.73
CA TRP A 329 13.28 -18.35 9.29
C TRP A 329 13.92 -16.99 9.05
N THR A 330 14.92 -16.95 8.18
CA THR A 330 15.41 -15.72 7.53
C THR A 330 14.30 -15.09 6.69
N GLU A 331 14.45 -13.85 6.24
CA GLU A 331 13.46 -13.22 5.35
C GLU A 331 13.29 -14.02 4.04
N ALA A 332 14.39 -14.52 3.47
CA ALA A 332 14.33 -15.34 2.25
C ALA A 332 13.63 -16.69 2.46
N GLU A 333 13.79 -17.30 3.64
CA GLU A 333 13.02 -18.49 4.02
C GLU A 333 11.55 -18.17 4.25
N TRP A 334 11.24 -17.05 4.92
CA TRP A 334 9.86 -16.61 5.10
C TRP A 334 9.17 -16.37 3.77
N GLN A 335 9.85 -15.78 2.78
CA GLN A 335 9.29 -15.62 1.44
C GLN A 335 8.90 -16.96 0.81
N ARG A 336 9.68 -18.04 1.02
CA ARG A 336 9.31 -19.39 0.59
C ARG A 336 8.13 -19.94 1.40
N VAL A 337 8.10 -19.71 2.70
CA VAL A 337 6.97 -20.10 3.56
C VAL A 337 5.65 -19.49 3.08
N ARG A 338 5.67 -18.21 2.66
CA ARG A 338 4.51 -17.49 2.11
C ARG A 338 4.07 -18.05 0.75
N GLN A 339 5.00 -18.50 -0.09
CA GLN A 339 4.72 -19.16 -1.36
C GLN A 339 4.01 -20.52 -1.17
N GLY A 340 4.20 -21.12 0.01
CA GLY A 340 3.57 -22.36 0.43
C GLY A 340 4.37 -23.62 0.08
N LEU A 341 3.91 -24.77 0.56
CA LEU A 341 4.56 -26.05 0.33
C LEU A 341 4.53 -26.42 -1.16
N PRO A 342 5.68 -26.75 -1.78
CA PRO A 342 5.70 -27.26 -3.13
C PRO A 342 4.95 -28.60 -3.19
N GLU A 343 4.14 -28.81 -4.23
CA GLU A 343 3.49 -30.10 -4.50
C GLU A 343 4.57 -31.16 -4.80
N ARG A 344 5.06 -31.85 -3.76
CA ARG A 344 6.00 -32.96 -3.91
C ARG A 344 5.47 -34.21 -3.23
N ASP A 345 5.30 -35.22 -4.08
CA ASP A 345 4.88 -36.61 -3.85
C ASP A 345 3.46 -36.89 -3.32
N MET A 346 2.90 -37.98 -3.85
CA MET A 346 1.48 -38.30 -3.83
C MET A 346 0.91 -38.71 -2.47
N ASP A 347 1.77 -39.02 -1.50
CA ASP A 347 1.35 -39.67 -0.24
C ASP A 347 1.18 -38.71 0.95
N ASP A 348 1.52 -37.42 0.82
CA ASP A 348 1.34 -36.43 1.90
C ASP A 348 1.09 -35.01 1.37
N ARG A 349 0.05 -34.84 0.54
CA ARG A 349 -0.29 -33.52 -0.04
C ARG A 349 -0.90 -32.57 1.00
N TRP A 350 -0.12 -31.55 1.36
CA TRP A 350 -0.54 -30.43 2.21
C TRP A 350 -0.82 -29.20 1.36
N LEU A 351 -1.77 -28.39 1.84
CA LEU A 351 -1.97 -27.04 1.36
C LEU A 351 -1.59 -26.09 2.48
N SER A 352 -0.78 -25.09 2.16
CA SER A 352 -0.40 -24.05 3.11
C SER A 352 -0.63 -22.68 2.51
N TYR A 353 -1.08 -21.75 3.35
CA TYR A 353 -1.09 -20.33 3.02
C TYR A 353 -0.84 -19.51 4.27
N THR A 354 -0.45 -18.26 4.09
CA THR A 354 -0.32 -17.28 5.18
C THR A 354 -1.46 -16.28 5.13
N ALA A 355 -2.02 -15.96 6.29
CA ALA A 355 -2.99 -14.89 6.46
C ALA A 355 -2.83 -14.27 7.86
N GLU A 356 -2.69 -12.95 7.93
CA GLU A 356 -2.68 -12.16 9.17
C GLU A 356 -1.71 -12.71 10.24
N GLY A 357 -0.50 -13.08 9.82
CA GLY A 357 0.54 -13.62 10.70
C GLY A 357 0.29 -15.06 11.16
N VAL A 358 -0.55 -15.80 10.45
CA VAL A 358 -0.83 -17.23 10.71
C VAL A 358 -0.52 -18.06 9.47
N ILE A 359 0.22 -19.15 9.66
CA ILE A 359 0.35 -20.22 8.67
C ILE A 359 -0.81 -21.19 8.88
N HIS A 360 -1.64 -21.34 7.85
CA HIS A 360 -2.73 -22.32 7.83
C HIS A 360 -2.28 -23.56 7.07
N LEU A 361 -2.39 -24.74 7.69
CA LEU A 361 -2.03 -26.02 7.08
C LEU A 361 -3.28 -26.88 6.96
N HIS A 362 -3.62 -27.24 5.73
CA HIS A 362 -4.79 -28.05 5.37
C HIS A 362 -4.38 -29.35 4.69
N ARG A 363 -5.18 -30.41 4.86
CA ARG A 363 -5.09 -31.60 4.00
C ARG A 363 -5.62 -31.28 2.61
N SER A 364 -4.87 -31.61 1.56
CA SER A 364 -5.23 -31.19 0.20
C SER A 364 -6.49 -31.87 -0.35
N TRP A 365 -6.78 -33.09 0.09
CA TRP A 365 -7.87 -33.92 -0.46
C TRP A 365 -9.20 -33.74 0.27
N THR A 366 -9.19 -33.41 1.56
CA THR A 366 -10.41 -33.08 2.32
C THR A 366 -10.65 -31.59 2.47
N GLY A 367 -9.59 -30.78 2.32
CA GLY A 367 -9.60 -29.36 2.65
C GLY A 367 -9.63 -29.06 4.15
N TYR A 368 -9.56 -30.06 5.03
CA TYR A 368 -9.62 -29.86 6.47
C TYR A 368 -8.39 -29.11 6.96
N GLY A 369 -8.61 -28.02 7.69
CA GLY A 369 -7.59 -27.32 8.46
C GLY A 369 -7.13 -28.23 9.58
N ILE A 370 -5.83 -28.47 9.64
CA ILE A 370 -5.20 -29.33 10.62
C ILE A 370 -4.38 -28.51 11.60
N PHE A 371 -3.59 -27.54 11.11
CA PHE A 371 -2.80 -26.68 11.97
C PHE A 371 -2.99 -25.21 11.63
N GLU A 372 -2.98 -24.39 12.66
CA GLU A 372 -2.80 -22.95 12.57
C GLU A 372 -1.59 -22.58 13.41
N VAL A 373 -0.62 -21.91 12.81
CA VAL A 373 0.64 -21.53 13.46
C VAL A 373 0.81 -20.03 13.42
N ARG A 374 0.76 -19.39 14.58
CA ARG A 374 1.04 -17.97 14.70
C ARG A 374 2.54 -17.74 14.57
N VAL A 375 2.91 -16.76 13.77
CA VAL A 375 4.29 -16.33 13.58
C VAL A 375 4.48 -14.90 14.08
N GLU A 376 5.69 -14.62 14.58
CA GLU A 376 6.10 -13.29 14.99
C GLU A 376 7.47 -12.94 14.40
N PRO A 377 7.74 -11.65 14.14
CA PRO A 377 9.07 -11.18 13.79
C PRO A 377 10.06 -11.43 14.93
N VAL A 378 11.31 -11.68 14.59
CA VAL A 378 12.42 -11.81 15.55
C VAL A 378 13.23 -10.52 15.54
N ARG A 379 13.64 -10.06 16.73
CA ARG A 379 14.54 -8.91 16.86
C ARG A 379 15.85 -9.20 16.12
N GLY A 380 16.21 -8.34 15.17
CA GLY A 380 17.38 -8.53 14.31
C GLY A 380 17.09 -9.18 12.96
N GLY A 381 15.81 -9.48 12.66
CA GLY A 381 15.34 -9.96 11.36
C GLY A 381 14.88 -11.41 11.40
N GLY A 382 14.04 -11.77 10.41
CA GLY A 382 13.43 -13.09 10.32
C GLY A 382 12.15 -13.24 11.12
N ARG A 383 11.59 -14.46 11.12
CA ARG A 383 10.32 -14.80 11.78
C ARG A 383 10.39 -16.18 12.42
N ARG A 384 9.57 -16.43 13.44
CA ARG A 384 9.48 -17.72 14.12
C ARG A 384 8.04 -18.08 14.47
N PRO A 385 7.71 -19.38 14.55
CA PRO A 385 6.44 -19.81 15.12
C PRO A 385 6.46 -19.57 16.64
N VAL A 386 5.37 -19.04 17.18
CA VAL A 386 5.25 -18.71 18.62
C VAL A 386 4.15 -19.50 19.33
N SER A 387 3.12 -19.91 18.60
CA SER A 387 2.08 -20.79 19.10
C SER A 387 1.42 -21.53 17.94
N ALA A 388 0.86 -22.69 18.24
CA ALA A 388 0.10 -23.46 17.27
C ALA A 388 -1.08 -24.17 17.92
N VAL A 389 -2.13 -24.37 17.13
CA VAL A 389 -3.23 -25.27 17.45
C VAL A 389 -3.33 -26.36 16.39
N ALA A 390 -3.78 -27.54 16.81
CA ALA A 390 -4.08 -28.68 15.96
C ALA A 390 -5.57 -29.03 16.04
N GLU A 391 -6.15 -29.51 14.95
CA GLU A 391 -7.48 -30.14 14.94
C GLU A 391 -7.47 -31.37 15.84
N ALA A 392 -8.46 -31.51 16.71
CA ALA A 392 -8.57 -32.64 17.64
C ALA A 392 -9.82 -33.49 17.43
N ARG A 393 -10.63 -33.19 16.41
CA ARG A 393 -11.71 -34.08 15.96
C ARG A 393 -11.12 -35.37 15.36
N PRO A 394 -11.36 -36.55 15.97
CA PRO A 394 -10.76 -37.80 15.49
C PRO A 394 -11.16 -38.17 14.06
N ASP A 395 -12.34 -37.74 13.59
CA ASP A 395 -12.83 -37.98 12.23
C ASP A 395 -12.18 -37.06 11.17
N ARG A 396 -11.47 -36.02 11.60
CA ARG A 396 -10.78 -35.06 10.73
C ARG A 396 -9.26 -35.18 10.81
N PHE A 397 -8.74 -35.54 11.98
CA PHE A 397 -7.32 -35.69 12.24
C PHE A 397 -7.09 -36.68 13.39
N ASP A 398 -6.50 -37.81 13.07
CA ASP A 398 -6.10 -38.86 14.01
C ASP A 398 -4.58 -39.07 13.90
N ASP A 399 -3.81 -38.16 14.50
CA ASP A 399 -2.36 -38.27 14.61
C ASP A 399 -1.99 -38.34 16.08
N GLY A 400 -1.33 -39.43 16.48
CA GLY A 400 -0.88 -39.64 17.85
C GLY A 400 0.23 -38.68 18.31
N ALA A 401 0.87 -37.98 17.37
CA ALA A 401 1.98 -37.05 17.66
C ALA A 401 1.90 -35.74 16.83
N PRO A 402 0.88 -34.89 17.05
CA PRO A 402 0.68 -33.65 16.28
C PRO A 402 1.88 -32.71 16.29
N ALA A 403 2.62 -32.66 17.40
CA ALA A 403 3.82 -31.84 17.54
C ALA A 403 4.97 -32.27 16.59
N GLU A 404 5.19 -33.57 16.45
CA GLU A 404 6.27 -34.11 15.60
C GLU A 404 5.95 -33.93 14.11
N LEU A 405 4.70 -34.16 13.72
CA LEU A 405 4.24 -33.85 12.36
C LEU A 405 4.39 -32.36 12.06
N LEU A 406 3.91 -31.48 12.94
CA LEU A 406 4.02 -30.03 12.72
C LEU A 406 5.48 -29.60 12.59
N ALA A 407 6.36 -30.08 13.46
CA ALA A 407 7.78 -29.74 13.41
C ALA A 407 8.45 -30.18 12.09
N ARG A 408 8.04 -31.31 11.51
CA ARG A 408 8.52 -31.74 10.19
C ARG A 408 8.02 -30.81 9.08
N LEU A 409 6.72 -30.48 9.07
CA LEU A 409 6.11 -29.61 8.05
C LEU A 409 6.74 -28.21 8.05
N LEU A 410 6.93 -27.61 9.24
CA LEU A 410 7.51 -26.27 9.34
C LEU A 410 8.98 -26.20 8.91
N LYS A 411 9.73 -27.30 9.00
CA LYS A 411 11.12 -27.39 8.53
C LYS A 411 11.23 -27.61 7.02
N THR A 412 10.15 -28.04 6.37
CA THR A 412 10.09 -28.27 4.92
C THR A 412 9.59 -27.06 4.12
N LEU A 413 8.93 -26.11 4.81
CA LEU A 413 8.64 -24.76 4.32
C LEU A 413 9.95 -23.95 4.23
#